data_AF-A0A2M7PUQ3-F1
#
_entry.id   AF-A0A2M7PUQ3-F1
#
_cell.length_a   1.000
_cell.length_b   1.000
_cell.length_c   1.000
_cell.angle_alpha   90.00
_cell.angle_beta   90.00
_cell.angle_gamma   90.00
#
_symmetry.space_group_name_H-M   'P 1'
#
loop_
_entity.id
_entity.type
_entity.pdbx_description
1 polymer ?
#
loop_
_entity_poly.entity_id
_entity_poly.type
_entity_poly.pdbx_seq_one_letter_code
_entity_poly.pdbx_strand_id
1 'polypeptide(L)'
;GFYQVTLDDDHIQVELTASTHAGMHRYHFPKTNEARMVIDLTESVVTEKMPGLELRIISDHEVMGYRNSKGWARDQWVYFYANFSRPFQETGLAVDGEYWQNKQEARGNDLKAVLTFNMMDGGPLLVKVGISPLDYHSAQENCLQEIQGWNFEGVQEATAKTWNDQLNKIQVQDDNEVNKTIFYTALYHTMIAPNTFSDVDGRYRNHAGKVLQDRAFTMYTVFSLWDTFRTLHPLFTLIERDRTNDLINSMLDMYSSDSLLPVWELAGNETNCMIGYHAVPVITDAWIKGIRGFDAHKALSAMKASAQSGLFGLNEYMTKGYIPADKEGESVSKTLEYAYDDWCIAQMAKGLDDEVGYQTFIQRAQY
;
A
#
# COMPACT_ATOMS: atom_id res chain seq x y z
N GLY A 1 -2.86 16.20 4.61
CA GLY A 1 -3.91 15.19 4.32
C GLY A 1 -5.28 15.83 4.34
N PHE A 2 -5.56 16.69 3.36
CA PHE A 2 -6.85 17.32 3.17
C PHE A 2 -7.05 17.52 1.67
N TYR A 3 -8.26 17.28 1.19
CA TYR A 3 -8.68 17.58 -0.16
C TYR A 3 -10.07 18.20 -0.13
N GLN A 4 -10.34 19.15 -1.02
CA GLN A 4 -11.63 19.79 -1.14
C GLN A 4 -11.95 20.08 -2.61
N VAL A 5 -13.21 19.87 -2.97
CA VAL A 5 -13.74 20.18 -4.31
C VAL A 5 -15.22 20.53 -4.23
N THR A 6 -15.71 21.26 -5.22
CA THR A 6 -17.16 21.42 -5.45
C THR A 6 -17.54 20.60 -6.68
N LEU A 7 -18.56 19.75 -6.53
CA LEU A 7 -19.19 19.05 -7.65
C LEU A 7 -20.16 20.04 -8.30
N ASP A 8 -19.77 20.61 -9.44
CA ASP A 8 -20.45 21.77 -10.03
C ASP A 8 -21.88 21.49 -10.45
N ASP A 9 -22.16 20.30 -11.00
CA ASP A 9 -23.49 19.94 -11.53
C ASP A 9 -24.58 19.91 -10.44
N ASP A 10 -24.23 19.42 -9.25
CA ASP A 10 -25.15 19.27 -8.12
C ASP A 10 -24.91 20.31 -7.01
N HIS A 11 -23.91 21.17 -7.18
CA HIS A 11 -23.44 22.15 -6.19
C HIS A 11 -23.13 21.53 -4.81
N ILE A 12 -22.47 20.37 -4.79
CA ILE A 12 -22.09 19.66 -3.56
C ILE A 12 -20.64 19.97 -3.23
N GLN A 13 -20.39 20.56 -2.06
CA GLN A 13 -19.02 20.72 -1.56
C GLN A 13 -18.58 19.44 -0.85
N VAL A 14 -17.40 18.95 -1.22
CA VAL A 14 -16.80 17.72 -0.71
C VAL A 14 -15.47 18.07 -0.03
N GLU A 15 -15.27 17.56 1.16
CA GLU A 15 -14.03 17.67 1.92
C GLU A 15 -13.61 16.30 2.44
N LEU A 16 -12.33 15.96 2.27
CA LEU A 16 -11.78 14.65 2.60
C LEU A 16 -10.55 14.80 3.49
N THR A 17 -10.45 13.98 4.52
CA THR A 17 -9.24 13.77 5.33
C THR A 17 -9.11 12.29 5.70
N ALA A 18 -8.03 11.89 6.36
CA ALA A 18 -7.75 10.48 6.63
C ALA A 18 -6.87 10.27 7.87
N SER A 19 -7.10 9.16 8.56
CA SER A 19 -6.16 8.50 9.47
C SER A 19 -5.35 7.43 8.70
N THR A 20 -4.69 6.49 9.40
CA THR A 20 -3.83 5.48 8.76
C THR A 20 -4.65 4.47 7.94
N HIS A 21 -5.76 3.98 8.46
CA HIS A 21 -6.58 2.92 7.85
C HIS A 21 -8.02 3.37 7.52
N ALA A 22 -8.36 4.63 7.80
CA ALA A 22 -9.70 5.16 7.58
C ALA A 22 -9.72 6.58 7.00
N GLY A 23 -10.75 6.87 6.21
CA GLY A 23 -11.06 8.19 5.69
C GLY A 23 -12.23 8.82 6.42
N MET A 24 -12.23 10.15 6.53
CA MET A 24 -13.40 10.93 6.94
C MET A 24 -13.78 11.90 5.83
N HIS A 25 -15.05 11.86 5.44
CA HIS A 25 -15.60 12.69 4.38
C HIS A 25 -16.63 13.64 4.99
N ARG A 26 -16.73 14.84 4.42
CA ARG A 26 -17.75 15.82 4.71
C ARG A 26 -18.37 16.32 3.42
N TYR A 27 -19.69 16.17 3.32
CA TYR A 27 -20.47 16.60 2.17
C TYR A 27 -21.46 17.67 2.58
N HIS A 28 -21.43 18.82 1.90
CA HIS A 28 -22.44 19.85 2.02
C HIS A 28 -23.32 19.81 0.77
N PHE A 29 -24.53 19.27 0.94
CA PHE A 29 -25.56 19.27 -0.08
C PHE A 29 -26.34 20.59 -0.04
N PRO A 30 -26.90 21.04 -1.18
CA PRO A 30 -28.03 21.97 -1.16
C PRO A 30 -29.17 21.41 -0.29
N LYS A 31 -30.04 22.29 0.22
CA LYS A 31 -31.21 21.82 1.00
C LYS A 31 -32.13 20.98 0.12
N THR A 32 -32.20 19.69 0.43
CA THR A 32 -33.02 18.70 -0.28
C THR A 32 -33.43 17.57 0.66
N ASN A 33 -34.54 16.91 0.39
CA ASN A 33 -34.94 15.64 1.01
C ASN A 33 -34.58 14.40 0.17
N GLU A 34 -33.85 14.61 -0.94
CA GLU A 34 -33.45 13.58 -1.89
C GLU A 34 -31.93 13.57 -2.14
N ALA A 35 -31.13 13.95 -1.13
CA ALA A 35 -29.67 13.87 -1.25
C ALA A 35 -29.25 12.40 -1.36
N ARG A 36 -28.49 12.03 -2.40
CA ARG A 36 -28.08 10.64 -2.63
C ARG A 36 -26.57 10.47 -2.55
N MET A 37 -26.15 9.39 -1.92
CA MET A 37 -24.79 8.89 -2.01
C MET A 37 -24.79 7.53 -2.69
N VAL A 38 -23.86 7.34 -3.62
CA VAL A 38 -23.62 6.07 -4.30
C VAL A 38 -22.29 5.50 -3.80
N ILE A 39 -22.31 4.24 -3.35
CA ILE A 39 -21.10 3.45 -3.14
C ILE A 39 -21.00 2.48 -4.31
N ASP A 40 -20.00 2.67 -5.16
CA ASP A 40 -19.78 1.86 -6.36
C ASP A 40 -18.58 0.93 -6.16
N LEU A 41 -18.82 -0.40 -6.17
CA LEU A 41 -17.74 -1.38 -6.07
C LEU A 41 -17.13 -1.76 -7.43
N THR A 42 -17.65 -1.22 -8.53
CA THR A 42 -17.24 -1.54 -9.90
C THR A 42 -16.25 -0.56 -10.51
N GLU A 43 -16.16 0.65 -9.97
CA GLU A 43 -15.27 1.67 -10.51
C GLU A 43 -13.81 1.23 -10.37
N SER A 44 -13.03 1.32 -11.46
CA SER A 44 -11.64 0.86 -11.49
C SER A 44 -10.78 1.73 -12.41
N VAL A 45 -9.58 2.08 -11.94
CA VAL A 45 -8.63 2.94 -12.68
C VAL A 45 -8.03 2.23 -13.90
N VAL A 46 -7.93 0.90 -13.84
CA VAL A 46 -7.46 0.04 -14.94
C VAL A 46 -8.46 -1.09 -15.19
N THR A 47 -8.32 -1.76 -16.33
CA THR A 47 -9.14 -2.94 -16.65
C THR A 47 -8.82 -4.08 -15.69
N GLU A 48 -9.64 -4.21 -14.64
CA GLU A 48 -9.57 -5.30 -13.67
C GLU A 48 -10.76 -6.24 -13.82
N LYS A 49 -10.57 -7.49 -13.42
CA LYS A 49 -11.69 -8.42 -13.21
C LYS A 49 -12.08 -8.38 -11.74
N MET A 50 -13.38 -8.45 -11.48
CA MET A 50 -13.94 -8.45 -10.13
C MET A 50 -14.59 -9.81 -9.84
N PRO A 51 -13.79 -10.84 -9.50
CA PRO A 51 -14.30 -12.18 -9.19
C PRO A 51 -15.27 -12.22 -8.00
N GLY A 52 -15.29 -11.21 -7.14
CA GLY A 52 -16.24 -11.16 -6.04
C GLY A 52 -16.47 -9.75 -5.53
N LEU A 53 -17.75 -9.35 -5.52
CA LEU A 53 -18.24 -8.15 -4.87
C LEU A 53 -19.33 -8.53 -3.87
N GLU A 54 -19.35 -7.88 -2.71
CA GLU A 54 -20.45 -7.98 -1.74
C GLU A 54 -20.71 -6.60 -1.13
N LEU A 55 -22.00 -6.24 -1.00
CA LEU A 55 -22.46 -5.06 -0.28
C LEU A 55 -23.54 -5.47 0.72
N ARG A 56 -23.47 -4.88 1.91
CA ARG A 56 -24.41 -5.06 3.01
C ARG A 56 -24.73 -3.72 3.65
N ILE A 57 -26.00 -3.32 3.61
CA ILE A 57 -26.57 -2.30 4.48
C ILE A 57 -26.93 -3.02 5.78
N ILE A 58 -26.26 -2.67 6.88
CA ILE A 58 -26.35 -3.42 8.14
C ILE A 58 -27.12 -2.66 9.24
N SER A 59 -27.33 -1.36 9.06
CA SER A 59 -28.22 -0.54 9.88
C SER A 59 -28.70 0.69 9.10
N ASP A 60 -29.42 1.60 9.75
CA ASP A 60 -29.79 2.89 9.17
C ASP A 60 -28.63 3.90 9.10
N HIS A 61 -27.44 3.55 9.59
CA HIS A 61 -26.25 4.41 9.53
C HIS A 61 -25.01 3.68 8.99
N GLU A 62 -25.09 2.40 8.62
CA GLU A 62 -23.89 1.59 8.37
C GLU A 62 -24.03 0.71 7.14
N VAL A 63 -22.94 0.69 6.36
CA VAL A 63 -22.75 -0.17 5.20
C VAL A 63 -21.39 -0.85 5.30
N MET A 64 -21.30 -2.11 4.90
CA MET A 64 -20.03 -2.82 4.75
C MET A 64 -20.03 -3.59 3.44
N GLY A 65 -18.85 -3.99 2.98
CA GLY A 65 -18.73 -4.81 1.79
C GLY A 65 -17.29 -5.20 1.51
N TYR A 66 -17.08 -5.94 0.45
CA TYR A 66 -15.74 -6.21 -0.05
C TYR A 66 -15.69 -6.17 -1.56
N ARG A 67 -14.48 -5.90 -2.05
CA ARG A 67 -14.07 -6.10 -3.44
C ARG A 67 -12.90 -7.06 -3.46
N ASN A 68 -13.03 -8.14 -4.22
CA ASN A 68 -11.93 -8.98 -4.66
C ASN A 68 -11.64 -8.67 -6.13
N SER A 69 -10.40 -8.35 -6.46
CA SER A 69 -9.99 -7.90 -7.79
C SER A 69 -8.76 -8.63 -8.29
N LYS A 70 -8.73 -8.78 -9.61
CA LYS A 70 -7.65 -9.42 -10.35
C LYS A 70 -7.24 -8.50 -11.49
N GLY A 71 -6.05 -7.95 -11.37
CA GLY A 71 -5.43 -7.03 -12.32
C GLY A 71 -3.92 -7.17 -12.25
N TRP A 72 -3.22 -6.07 -11.98
CA TRP A 72 -1.78 -6.10 -11.74
C TRP A 72 -1.44 -6.91 -10.47
N ALA A 73 -2.14 -6.66 -9.37
CA ALA A 73 -2.23 -7.62 -8.27
C ALA A 73 -3.15 -8.79 -8.68
N ARG A 74 -2.66 -10.02 -8.55
CA ARG A 74 -3.38 -11.22 -9.03
C ARG A 74 -4.60 -11.60 -8.18
N ASP A 75 -4.59 -11.24 -6.89
CA ASP A 75 -5.65 -11.53 -5.92
C ASP A 75 -5.67 -10.44 -4.83
N GLN A 76 -6.28 -9.31 -5.14
CA GLN A 76 -6.41 -8.18 -4.21
C GLN A 76 -7.74 -8.25 -3.48
N TRP A 77 -7.71 -8.19 -2.14
CA TRP A 77 -8.90 -8.14 -1.30
C TRP A 77 -8.94 -6.82 -0.55
N VAL A 78 -10.08 -6.12 -0.61
CA VAL A 78 -10.35 -4.94 0.19
C VAL A 78 -11.75 -5.06 0.78
N TYR A 79 -11.82 -5.19 2.09
CA TYR A 79 -13.03 -5.06 2.89
C TYR A 79 -13.17 -3.62 3.33
N PHE A 80 -14.41 -3.12 3.43
CA PHE A 80 -14.69 -1.80 3.94
C PHE A 80 -15.85 -1.79 4.92
N TYR A 81 -15.83 -0.79 5.80
CA TYR A 81 -16.93 -0.43 6.69
C TYR A 81 -17.13 1.09 6.59
N ALA A 82 -18.36 1.51 6.30
CA ALA A 82 -18.77 2.90 6.20
C ALA A 82 -19.85 3.22 7.25
N ASN A 83 -19.63 4.27 8.04
CA ASN A 83 -20.56 4.78 9.04
C ASN A 83 -20.94 6.22 8.70
N PHE A 84 -22.24 6.56 8.80
CA PHE A 84 -22.82 7.82 8.37
C PHE A 84 -23.35 8.61 9.58
N SER A 85 -23.21 9.93 9.56
CA SER A 85 -23.66 10.78 10.68
C SER A 85 -25.16 11.07 10.70
N ARG A 86 -25.88 10.63 9.67
CA ARG A 86 -27.32 10.81 9.49
C ARG A 86 -27.95 9.49 9.08
N PRO A 87 -29.19 9.21 9.52
CA PRO A 87 -29.87 7.98 9.14
C PRO A 87 -30.25 8.00 7.65
N PHE A 88 -30.28 6.82 7.05
CA PHE A 88 -30.83 6.63 5.71
C PHE A 88 -32.35 6.84 5.72
N GLN A 89 -32.85 7.73 4.86
CA GLN A 89 -34.29 7.87 4.60
C GLN A 89 -34.81 6.75 3.69
N GLU A 90 -34.00 6.38 2.70
CA GLU A 90 -34.27 5.29 1.77
C GLU A 90 -32.94 4.63 1.38
N THR A 91 -32.98 3.32 1.18
CA THR A 91 -31.82 2.54 0.73
C THR A 91 -32.21 1.63 -0.43
N GLY A 92 -31.27 1.35 -1.32
CA GLY A 92 -31.41 0.28 -2.31
C GLY A 92 -30.06 -0.18 -2.83
N LEU A 93 -30.06 -1.34 -3.48
CA LEU A 93 -28.89 -1.88 -4.17
C LEU A 93 -29.18 -1.99 -5.66
N ALA A 94 -28.27 -1.47 -6.49
CA ALA A 94 -28.23 -1.78 -7.91
C ALA A 94 -27.32 -2.99 -8.12
N VAL A 95 -27.86 -4.05 -8.72
CA VAL A 95 -27.18 -5.34 -8.95
C VAL A 95 -27.33 -5.71 -10.42
N ASP A 96 -26.22 -5.83 -11.12
CA ASP A 96 -26.15 -6.23 -12.53
C ASP A 96 -27.11 -5.44 -13.44
N GLY A 97 -27.23 -4.13 -13.19
CA GLY A 97 -28.08 -3.19 -13.94
C GLY A 97 -29.52 -3.06 -13.45
N GLU A 98 -29.95 -3.84 -12.44
CA GLU A 98 -31.29 -3.76 -11.85
C GLU A 98 -31.28 -3.12 -10.45
N TYR A 99 -32.18 -2.17 -10.20
CA TYR A 99 -32.32 -1.51 -8.89
C TYR A 99 -33.35 -2.21 -7.99
N TRP A 100 -32.94 -2.51 -6.76
CA TRP A 100 -33.77 -3.16 -5.74
C TRP A 100 -33.87 -2.27 -4.50
N GLN A 101 -35.03 -1.61 -4.35
CA GLN A 101 -35.34 -0.82 -3.17
C GLN A 101 -35.40 -1.70 -1.91
N ASN A 102 -34.88 -1.20 -0.79
CA ASN A 102 -34.82 -1.85 0.53
C ASN A 102 -34.07 -3.21 0.58
N LYS A 103 -33.37 -3.59 -0.49
CA LYS A 103 -32.49 -4.77 -0.48
C LYS A 103 -31.29 -4.47 0.43
N GLN A 104 -31.06 -5.32 1.42
CA GLN A 104 -30.02 -5.10 2.43
C GLN A 104 -28.68 -5.74 2.07
N GLU A 105 -28.66 -6.83 1.31
CA GLU A 105 -27.43 -7.52 0.94
C GLU A 105 -27.51 -8.01 -0.51
N ALA A 106 -26.39 -7.93 -1.22
CA ALA A 106 -26.24 -8.52 -2.54
C ALA A 106 -24.79 -8.89 -2.86
N ARG A 107 -24.66 -9.83 -3.79
CA ARG A 107 -23.46 -10.13 -4.57
C ARG A 107 -23.82 -10.00 -6.04
N GLY A 108 -22.87 -9.59 -6.87
CA GLY A 108 -23.05 -9.39 -8.30
C GLY A 108 -21.73 -9.05 -8.99
N ASN A 109 -21.77 -8.86 -10.30
CA ASN A 109 -20.61 -8.39 -11.08
C ASN A 109 -20.61 -6.88 -11.22
N ASP A 110 -21.79 -6.26 -11.26
CA ASP A 110 -21.99 -4.83 -11.06
C ASP A 110 -22.80 -4.59 -9.80
N LEU A 111 -22.21 -3.88 -8.82
CA LEU A 111 -22.79 -3.74 -7.50
C LEU A 111 -22.58 -2.33 -6.92
N LYS A 112 -23.71 -1.65 -6.68
CA LYS A 112 -23.75 -0.29 -6.11
C LYS A 112 -24.77 -0.20 -4.99
N ALA A 113 -24.47 0.53 -3.92
CA ALA A 113 -25.47 0.97 -2.95
C ALA A 113 -25.92 2.39 -3.25
N VAL A 114 -27.22 2.67 -3.12
CA VAL A 114 -27.81 4.00 -3.22
C VAL A 114 -28.45 4.33 -1.88
N LEU A 115 -27.94 5.37 -1.22
CA LEU A 115 -28.35 5.81 0.11
C LEU A 115 -28.94 7.22 0.00
N THR A 116 -30.18 7.40 0.44
CA THR A 116 -30.87 8.69 0.38
C THR A 116 -30.97 9.33 1.76
N PHE A 117 -30.75 10.63 1.84
CA PHE A 117 -30.71 11.42 3.08
C PHE A 117 -31.60 12.65 3.01
N ASN A 118 -32.14 13.03 4.17
CA ASN A 118 -32.78 14.32 4.36
C ASN A 118 -31.76 15.38 4.82
N MET A 119 -31.56 16.40 3.99
CA MET A 119 -30.61 17.50 4.19
C MET A 119 -31.32 18.86 4.28
N MET A 120 -32.62 18.90 4.58
CA MET A 120 -33.41 20.13 4.67
C MET A 120 -32.94 21.09 5.77
N ASP A 121 -32.28 20.58 6.81
CA ASP A 121 -31.70 21.39 7.88
C ASP A 121 -30.45 22.17 7.45
N GLY A 122 -29.83 21.80 6.32
CA GLY A 122 -28.63 22.43 5.77
C GLY A 122 -27.32 22.08 6.49
N GLY A 123 -27.32 21.14 7.44
CA GLY A 123 -26.09 20.66 8.06
C GLY A 123 -25.35 19.66 7.15
N PRO A 124 -24.06 19.38 7.39
CA PRO A 124 -23.30 18.45 6.57
C PRO A 124 -23.74 16.99 6.77
N LEU A 125 -23.42 16.14 5.80
CA LEU A 125 -23.34 14.69 5.96
C LEU A 125 -21.87 14.32 6.16
N LEU A 126 -21.56 13.68 7.29
CA LEU A 126 -20.24 13.13 7.57
C LEU A 126 -20.25 11.62 7.36
N VAL A 127 -19.16 11.09 6.81
CA VAL A 127 -18.97 9.66 6.58
C VAL A 127 -17.59 9.26 7.07
N LYS A 128 -17.49 8.13 7.75
CA LYS A 128 -16.21 7.49 8.10
C LYS A 128 -16.11 6.18 7.33
N VAL A 129 -14.97 5.90 6.73
CA VAL A 129 -14.76 4.67 5.96
C VAL A 129 -13.45 4.04 6.38
N GLY A 130 -13.50 2.86 7.01
CA GLY A 130 -12.31 2.05 7.28
C GLY A 130 -12.16 0.95 6.24
N ILE A 131 -10.92 0.57 5.94
CA ILE A 131 -10.59 -0.51 5.02
C ILE A 131 -9.70 -1.55 5.70
N SER A 132 -9.72 -2.79 5.20
CA SER A 132 -8.82 -3.87 5.62
C SER A 132 -8.62 -4.89 4.49
N PRO A 133 -7.43 -5.50 4.34
CA PRO A 133 -7.21 -6.62 3.43
C PRO A 133 -7.70 -7.97 3.99
N LEU A 134 -8.23 -8.00 5.22
CA LEU A 134 -8.52 -9.24 5.95
C LEU A 134 -10.00 -9.60 5.93
N ASP A 135 -10.82 -8.77 6.57
CA ASP A 135 -12.21 -9.07 6.87
C ASP A 135 -13.00 -7.82 7.30
N TYR A 136 -14.32 -7.98 7.45
CA TYR A 136 -15.25 -6.95 7.88
C TYR A 136 -14.96 -6.38 9.27
N HIS A 137 -14.61 -7.26 10.21
CA HIS A 137 -14.37 -6.87 11.60
C HIS A 137 -13.18 -5.92 11.68
N SER A 138 -12.11 -6.24 10.98
CA SER A 138 -10.89 -5.43 10.97
C SER A 138 -11.11 -4.09 10.28
N ALA A 139 -11.86 -4.04 9.17
CA ALA A 139 -12.24 -2.77 8.54
C ALA A 139 -13.07 -1.87 9.48
N GLN A 140 -13.98 -2.47 10.26
CA GLN A 140 -14.76 -1.75 11.27
C GLN A 140 -13.89 -1.27 12.44
N GLU A 141 -13.02 -2.12 12.99
CA GLU A 141 -12.11 -1.75 14.07
C GLU A 141 -11.15 -0.64 13.66
N ASN A 142 -10.56 -0.74 12.47
CA ASN A 142 -9.71 0.29 11.88
C ASN A 142 -10.44 1.65 11.86
N CYS A 143 -11.69 1.67 11.40
CA CYS A 143 -12.52 2.88 11.35
C CYS A 143 -12.79 3.45 12.74
N LEU A 144 -13.34 2.62 13.64
CA LEU A 144 -13.88 3.09 14.92
C LEU A 144 -12.80 3.39 15.95
N GLN A 145 -11.65 2.72 15.90
CA GLN A 145 -10.53 3.02 16.80
C GLN A 145 -9.82 4.31 16.41
N GLU A 146 -9.59 4.54 15.12
CA GLU A 146 -8.87 5.73 14.63
C GLU A 146 -9.77 6.97 14.55
N ILE A 147 -11.07 6.81 14.28
CA ILE A 147 -12.04 7.90 14.11
C ILE A 147 -13.28 7.68 15.00
N GLN A 148 -13.12 7.87 16.31
CA GLN A 148 -14.16 7.60 17.32
C GLN A 148 -15.38 8.54 17.20
N GLY A 149 -15.16 9.83 16.95
CA GLY A 149 -16.21 10.87 16.94
C GLY A 149 -16.51 11.45 15.55
N TRP A 150 -17.30 12.53 15.51
CA TRP A 150 -17.68 13.26 14.29
C TRP A 150 -16.95 14.60 14.13
N ASN A 151 -15.79 14.75 14.79
CA ASN A 151 -15.00 15.98 14.72
C ASN A 151 -14.07 15.95 13.48
N PHE A 152 -14.57 16.42 12.34
CA PHE A 152 -13.82 16.45 11.09
C PHE A 152 -12.53 17.27 11.21
N GLU A 153 -12.62 18.45 11.81
CA GLU A 153 -11.48 19.33 12.07
C GLU A 153 -10.44 18.64 12.93
N GLY A 154 -10.86 17.91 13.96
CA GLY A 154 -9.95 17.16 14.83
C GLY A 154 -9.17 16.07 14.08
N VAL A 155 -9.81 15.36 13.14
CA VAL A 155 -9.10 14.40 12.28
C VAL A 155 -8.14 15.14 11.35
N GLN A 156 -8.60 16.20 10.68
CA GLN A 156 -7.77 17.01 9.78
C GLN A 156 -6.53 17.58 10.48
N GLU A 157 -6.68 18.12 11.69
CA GLU A 157 -5.60 18.67 12.51
C GLU A 157 -4.60 17.58 12.93
N ALA A 158 -5.10 16.41 13.36
CA ALA A 158 -4.24 15.28 13.68
C ALA A 158 -3.42 14.83 12.46
N THR A 159 -4.05 14.71 11.30
CA THR A 159 -3.38 14.37 10.04
C THR A 159 -2.37 15.42 9.62
N ALA A 160 -2.71 16.72 9.73
CA ALA A 160 -1.79 17.82 9.44
C ALA A 160 -0.59 17.82 10.40
N LYS A 161 -0.80 17.51 11.68
CA LYS A 161 0.28 17.35 12.64
C LYS A 161 1.22 16.21 12.25
N THR A 162 0.69 15.04 11.89
CA THR A 162 1.51 13.92 11.41
C THR A 162 2.34 14.31 10.19
N TRP A 163 1.74 15.01 9.21
CA TRP A 163 2.50 15.52 8.06
C TRP A 163 3.58 16.53 8.45
N ASN A 164 3.29 17.45 9.37
CA ASN A 164 4.28 18.41 9.84
C ASN A 164 5.44 17.70 10.56
N ASP A 165 5.17 16.69 11.40
CA ASP A 165 6.20 15.90 12.06
C ASP A 165 7.09 15.17 11.04
N GLN A 166 6.51 14.63 9.97
CA GLN A 166 7.25 13.96 8.89
C GLN A 166 8.08 14.93 8.04
N LEU A 167 7.48 16.03 7.58
CA LEU A 167 8.17 17.02 6.74
C LEU A 167 9.25 17.78 7.52
N ASN A 168 9.11 17.94 8.84
CA ASN A 168 10.12 18.56 9.70
C ASN A 168 11.38 17.71 9.91
N LYS A 169 11.41 16.46 9.44
CA LYS A 169 12.64 15.65 9.45
C LYS A 169 13.78 16.27 8.63
N ILE A 170 13.44 17.14 7.66
CA ILE A 170 14.42 17.96 6.94
C ILE A 170 13.95 19.41 6.92
N GLN A 171 14.74 20.30 7.54
CA GLN A 171 14.49 21.74 7.54
C GLN A 171 15.38 22.43 6.51
N VAL A 172 14.77 23.08 5.53
CA VAL A 172 15.48 23.82 4.47
C VAL A 172 15.31 25.32 4.69
N GLN A 173 16.41 26.07 4.56
CA GLN A 173 16.40 27.53 4.54
C GLN A 173 16.65 27.99 3.10
N ASP A 174 15.65 28.66 2.52
CA ASP A 174 15.71 29.25 1.20
C ASP A 174 14.72 30.44 1.16
N ASP A 175 15.16 31.59 0.65
CA ASP A 175 14.33 32.79 0.51
C ASP A 175 13.32 32.65 -0.64
N ASN A 176 13.49 31.65 -1.52
CA ASN A 176 12.58 31.37 -2.61
C ASN A 176 11.48 30.36 -2.21
N GLU A 177 10.25 30.85 -2.07
CA GLU A 177 9.07 30.01 -1.74
C GLU A 177 8.78 28.91 -2.78
N VAL A 178 9.12 29.12 -4.05
CA VAL A 178 8.94 28.11 -5.10
C VAL A 178 9.87 26.91 -4.86
N ASN A 179 11.12 27.17 -4.48
CA ASN A 179 12.07 26.10 -4.17
C ASN A 179 11.61 25.28 -2.96
N LYS A 180 11.13 25.95 -1.90
CA LYS A 180 10.59 25.27 -0.71
C LYS A 180 9.34 24.46 -1.05
N THR A 181 8.47 24.98 -1.90
CA THR A 181 7.28 24.26 -2.36
C THR A 181 7.68 22.99 -3.11
N ILE A 182 8.57 23.08 -4.10
CA ILE A 182 9.09 21.91 -4.84
C ILE A 182 9.69 20.89 -3.88
N PHE A 183 10.53 21.34 -2.94
CA PHE A 183 11.19 20.46 -1.98
C PHE A 183 10.20 19.71 -1.08
N TYR A 184 9.30 20.43 -0.41
CA TYR A 184 8.36 19.80 0.53
C TYR A 184 7.28 18.99 -0.18
N THR A 185 6.88 19.36 -1.39
CA THR A 185 6.01 18.51 -2.22
C THR A 185 6.73 17.22 -2.64
N ALA A 186 8.00 17.30 -3.05
CA ALA A 186 8.79 16.10 -3.37
C ALA A 186 8.96 15.21 -2.13
N LEU A 187 9.29 15.77 -0.97
CA LEU A 187 9.42 15.03 0.29
C LEU A 187 8.10 14.36 0.69
N TYR A 188 6.97 15.07 0.56
CA TYR A 188 5.64 14.49 0.72
C TYR A 188 5.42 13.27 -0.19
N HIS A 189 5.76 13.37 -1.48
CA HIS A 189 5.64 12.24 -2.42
C HIS A 189 6.52 11.04 -2.06
N THR A 190 7.62 11.23 -1.32
CA THR A 190 8.42 10.09 -0.82
C THR A 190 7.75 9.35 0.33
N MET A 191 6.75 9.93 0.99
CA MET A 191 6.20 9.43 2.25
C MET A 191 4.77 8.87 2.12
N ILE A 192 4.19 8.92 0.93
CA ILE A 192 2.86 8.34 0.65
C ILE A 192 2.89 6.84 0.39
N ALA A 193 4.08 6.26 0.16
CA ALA A 193 4.32 4.82 -0.01
C ALA A 193 5.72 4.45 0.53
N PRO A 194 6.00 3.18 0.89
CA PRO A 194 5.11 2.01 0.93
C PRO A 194 3.92 2.16 1.88
N ASN A 195 2.85 1.40 1.64
CA ASN A 195 1.57 1.53 2.35
C ASN A 195 1.47 0.55 3.52
N THR A 196 0.93 0.98 4.65
CA THR A 196 0.61 0.07 5.76
C THR A 196 -0.43 -0.97 5.31
N PHE A 197 -0.18 -2.24 5.63
CA PHE A 197 -0.98 -3.39 5.19
C PHE A 197 -1.32 -4.38 6.32
N SER A 198 -0.97 -4.04 7.56
CA SER A 198 -1.51 -4.66 8.77
C SER A 198 -2.60 -3.78 9.37
N ASP A 199 -3.64 -4.38 9.92
CA ASP A 199 -4.71 -3.68 10.65
C ASP A 199 -4.24 -3.16 12.02
N VAL A 200 -5.05 -2.32 12.68
CA VAL A 200 -4.69 -1.64 13.96
C VAL A 200 -4.32 -2.61 15.09
N ASP A 201 -4.77 -3.86 15.02
CA ASP A 201 -4.48 -4.88 16.01
C ASP A 201 -3.20 -5.70 15.73
N GLY A 202 -2.51 -5.41 14.61
CA GLY A 202 -1.30 -6.08 14.13
C GLY A 202 -1.56 -7.31 13.25
N ARG A 203 -2.82 -7.60 12.88
CA ARG A 203 -3.10 -8.68 11.94
C ARG A 203 -2.79 -8.28 10.50
N TYR A 204 -2.28 -9.20 9.71
CA TYR A 204 -2.05 -9.04 8.28
C TYR A 204 -2.16 -10.38 7.54
N ARG A 205 -2.32 -10.34 6.21
CA ARG A 205 -2.35 -11.52 5.35
C ARG A 205 -0.99 -11.65 4.67
N ASN A 206 -0.29 -12.75 4.91
CA ASN A 206 0.99 -13.00 4.24
C ASN A 206 0.77 -13.52 2.80
N HIS A 207 1.83 -13.63 2.01
CA HIS A 207 1.75 -14.08 0.61
C HIS A 207 1.26 -15.53 0.45
N ALA A 208 1.36 -16.36 1.50
CA ALA A 208 0.74 -17.69 1.53
C ALA A 208 -0.79 -17.66 1.78
N GLY A 209 -1.38 -16.48 1.92
CA GLY A 209 -2.82 -16.26 2.16
C GLY A 209 -3.25 -16.50 3.61
N LYS A 210 -2.30 -16.70 4.54
CA LYS A 210 -2.57 -16.94 5.96
C LYS A 210 -2.65 -15.61 6.71
N VAL A 211 -3.67 -15.47 7.55
CA VAL A 211 -3.75 -14.37 8.51
C VAL A 211 -2.82 -14.65 9.68
N LEU A 212 -1.90 -13.73 9.92
CA LEU A 212 -0.96 -13.73 11.03
C LEU A 212 -1.24 -12.51 11.91
N GLN A 213 -0.69 -12.51 13.12
CA GLN A 213 -0.69 -11.35 14.00
C GLN A 213 0.72 -11.14 14.55
N ASP A 214 1.31 -9.99 14.24
CA ASP A 214 2.60 -9.60 14.78
C ASP A 214 2.56 -8.10 15.09
N ARG A 215 3.07 -7.73 16.27
CA ARG A 215 3.18 -6.33 16.71
C ARG A 215 4.63 -5.89 16.85
N ALA A 216 5.59 -6.75 16.51
CA ALA A 216 7.01 -6.43 16.51
C ALA A 216 7.41 -5.55 15.33
N PHE A 217 6.64 -5.56 14.24
CA PHE A 217 6.80 -4.70 13.08
C PHE A 217 5.44 -4.39 12.44
N THR A 218 5.37 -3.34 11.63
CA THR A 218 4.21 -3.04 10.78
C THR A 218 4.38 -3.71 9.42
N MET A 219 3.38 -4.46 8.96
CA MET A 219 3.40 -5.02 7.60
C MET A 219 3.16 -3.91 6.59
N TYR A 220 4.00 -3.83 5.56
CA TYR A 220 3.86 -2.89 4.45
C TYR A 220 3.64 -3.60 3.11
N THR A 221 3.06 -2.89 2.16
CA THR A 221 2.87 -3.29 0.76
C THR A 221 3.25 -2.14 -0.19
N VAL A 222 3.31 -2.38 -1.50
CA VAL A 222 3.78 -1.46 -2.56
C VAL A 222 5.30 -1.29 -2.50
N PHE A 223 6.01 -2.32 -2.96
CA PHE A 223 7.46 -2.33 -3.07
C PHE A 223 7.89 -2.19 -4.54
N SER A 224 7.93 -0.95 -5.06
CA SER A 224 8.43 -0.64 -6.42
C SER A 224 9.97 -0.64 -6.45
N LEU A 225 10.58 -1.80 -6.19
CA LEU A 225 11.98 -1.87 -5.78
C LEU A 225 12.94 -1.46 -6.88
N TRP A 226 12.62 -1.71 -8.15
CA TRP A 226 13.45 -1.29 -9.30
C TRP A 226 13.71 0.22 -9.37
N ASP A 227 12.74 1.04 -8.91
CA ASP A 227 12.91 2.49 -8.80
C ASP A 227 13.48 2.88 -7.44
N THR A 228 12.86 2.37 -6.38
CA THR A 228 12.99 2.92 -5.03
C THR A 228 14.31 2.56 -4.35
N PHE A 229 15.01 1.49 -4.78
CA PHE A 229 16.34 1.17 -4.26
C PHE A 229 17.36 2.28 -4.55
N ARG A 230 17.13 3.09 -5.60
CA ARG A 230 18.09 4.07 -6.12
C ARG A 230 18.18 5.31 -5.22
N THR A 231 17.06 5.78 -4.68
CA THR A 231 17.01 7.06 -3.93
C THR A 231 16.06 7.04 -2.75
N LEU A 232 14.88 6.41 -2.85
CA LEU A 232 13.89 6.40 -1.78
C LEU A 232 14.38 5.62 -0.55
N HIS A 233 14.79 4.36 -0.74
CA HIS A 233 15.30 3.55 0.37
C HIS A 233 16.60 4.15 0.98
N PRO A 234 17.55 4.66 0.19
CA PRO A 234 18.66 5.43 0.73
C PRO A 234 18.23 6.64 1.57
N LEU A 235 17.22 7.41 1.14
CA LEU A 235 16.66 8.51 1.93
C LEU A 235 16.07 7.99 3.25
N PHE A 236 15.31 6.88 3.21
CA PHE A 236 14.71 6.28 4.40
C PHE A 236 15.75 5.81 5.42
N THR A 237 16.93 5.35 5.00
CA THR A 237 18.01 5.03 5.97
C THR A 237 18.51 6.24 6.77
N LEU A 238 18.23 7.47 6.30
CA LEU A 238 18.56 8.72 6.99
C LEU A 238 17.42 9.20 7.88
N ILE A 239 16.18 9.22 7.36
CA ILE A 239 15.05 9.90 8.02
C ILE A 239 13.91 8.97 8.49
N GLU A 240 13.95 7.68 8.12
CA GLU A 240 12.94 6.66 8.41
C GLU A 240 13.57 5.35 8.92
N ARG A 241 14.55 5.43 9.83
CA ARG A 241 15.32 4.23 10.25
C ARG A 241 14.48 3.12 10.87
N ASP A 242 13.49 3.47 11.69
CA ASP A 242 12.59 2.49 12.31
C ASP A 242 11.69 1.85 11.26
N ARG A 243 11.02 2.66 10.44
CA ARG A 243 10.22 2.17 9.29
C ARG A 243 11.07 1.32 8.34
N THR A 244 12.35 1.64 8.15
CA THR A 244 13.26 0.81 7.33
C THR A 244 13.36 -0.62 7.87
N ASN A 245 13.34 -0.82 9.20
CA ASN A 245 13.26 -2.18 9.77
C ASN A 245 11.93 -2.85 9.43
N ASP A 246 10.81 -2.14 9.53
CA ASP A 246 9.49 -2.68 9.19
C ASP A 246 9.39 -3.09 7.72
N LEU A 247 9.92 -2.27 6.81
CA LEU A 247 10.00 -2.58 5.38
C LEU A 247 10.83 -3.84 5.13
N ILE A 248 11.98 -3.98 5.80
CA ILE A 248 12.82 -5.18 5.66
C ILE A 248 12.15 -6.41 6.25
N ASN A 249 11.54 -6.31 7.44
CA ASN A 249 10.81 -7.42 8.04
C ASN A 249 9.61 -7.85 7.18
N SER A 250 8.94 -6.90 6.52
CA SER A 250 7.89 -7.19 5.53
C SER A 250 8.45 -8.02 4.35
N MET A 251 9.57 -7.59 3.75
CA MET A 251 10.23 -8.35 2.68
C MET A 251 10.69 -9.75 3.14
N LEU A 252 11.12 -9.91 4.39
CA LEU A 252 11.53 -11.20 4.95
C LEU A 252 10.34 -12.11 5.30
N ASP A 253 9.17 -11.56 5.64
CA ASP A 253 7.92 -12.31 5.75
C ASP A 253 7.46 -12.83 4.39
N MET A 254 7.51 -11.99 3.35
CA MET A 254 7.24 -12.36 1.96
C MET A 254 8.16 -13.51 1.51
N TYR A 255 9.47 -13.39 1.75
CA TYR A 255 10.42 -14.47 1.51
C TYR A 255 10.06 -15.78 2.23
N SER A 256 9.52 -15.71 3.44
CA SER A 256 9.13 -16.91 4.19
C SER A 256 7.97 -17.66 3.52
N SER A 257 7.17 -16.97 2.72
CA SER A 257 6.04 -17.55 1.97
C SER A 257 6.45 -17.95 0.54
N ASP A 258 7.19 -17.09 -0.15
CA ASP A 258 7.47 -17.21 -1.59
C ASP A 258 8.81 -17.85 -1.90
N SER A 259 9.67 -18.05 -0.89
CA SER A 259 11.05 -18.51 -1.02
C SER A 259 11.98 -17.56 -1.80
N LEU A 260 11.48 -16.40 -2.21
CA LEU A 260 12.22 -15.32 -2.89
C LEU A 260 11.85 -13.97 -2.24
N LEU A 261 12.78 -13.02 -2.26
CA LEU A 261 12.47 -11.63 -1.92
C LEU A 261 11.57 -11.01 -3.01
N PRO A 262 10.76 -9.99 -2.67
CA PRO A 262 9.91 -9.34 -3.64
C PRO A 262 10.73 -8.62 -4.72
N VAL A 263 10.19 -8.60 -5.94
CA VAL A 263 10.71 -7.83 -7.08
C VAL A 263 9.84 -6.58 -7.27
N TRP A 264 8.54 -6.79 -7.47
CA TRP A 264 7.50 -5.78 -7.27
C TRP A 264 6.36 -6.40 -6.50
N GLU A 265 6.20 -5.98 -5.25
CA GLU A 265 5.04 -6.41 -4.48
C GLU A 265 3.94 -5.35 -4.54
N LEU A 266 2.71 -5.81 -4.79
CA LEU A 266 1.48 -5.02 -4.86
C LEU A 266 0.34 -5.71 -4.10
N ALA A 267 -0.15 -5.08 -3.04
CA ALA A 267 -1.35 -5.49 -2.29
C ALA A 267 -1.35 -6.98 -1.88
N GLY A 268 -0.24 -7.46 -1.30
CA GLY A 268 -0.02 -8.84 -0.87
C GLY A 268 0.31 -9.81 -2.00
N ASN A 269 0.75 -9.31 -3.16
CA ASN A 269 1.01 -10.12 -4.35
C ASN A 269 2.33 -9.72 -5.03
N GLU A 270 3.15 -10.70 -5.39
CA GLU A 270 4.28 -10.49 -6.31
C GLU A 270 3.77 -10.32 -7.75
N THR A 271 4.32 -9.35 -8.48
CA THR A 271 3.95 -9.04 -9.88
C THR A 271 5.10 -9.27 -10.88
N ASN A 272 6.32 -9.49 -10.39
CA ASN A 272 7.59 -9.67 -11.12
C ASN A 272 7.97 -8.45 -11.98
N CYS A 273 7.62 -7.26 -11.52
CA CYS A 273 7.90 -5.99 -12.17
C CYS A 273 9.08 -5.27 -11.46
N MET A 274 10.07 -4.67 -12.09
CA MET A 274 10.53 -4.78 -13.46
C MET A 274 11.52 -5.95 -13.55
N ILE A 275 12.83 -5.65 -13.56
CA ILE A 275 13.94 -6.60 -13.57
C ILE A 275 14.74 -6.48 -12.27
N GLY A 276 15.77 -7.31 -12.11
CA GLY A 276 16.63 -7.30 -10.91
C GLY A 276 16.02 -8.05 -9.73
N TYR A 277 16.73 -8.03 -8.61
CA TYR A 277 16.25 -8.52 -7.32
C TYR A 277 16.56 -7.48 -6.24
N HIS A 278 16.05 -6.27 -6.48
CA HIS A 278 16.46 -5.04 -5.80
C HIS A 278 16.00 -4.89 -4.34
N ALA A 279 15.34 -5.88 -3.75
CA ALA A 279 15.25 -5.99 -2.29
C ALA A 279 16.65 -6.14 -1.65
N VAL A 280 17.59 -6.76 -2.38
CA VAL A 280 18.99 -6.98 -1.96
C VAL A 280 19.72 -5.68 -1.60
N PRO A 281 19.87 -4.68 -2.49
CA PRO A 281 20.53 -3.41 -2.18
C PRO A 281 19.84 -2.65 -1.04
N VAL A 282 18.51 -2.73 -0.91
CA VAL A 282 17.77 -2.08 0.19
C VAL A 282 18.20 -2.68 1.55
N ILE A 283 18.25 -4.00 1.64
CA ILE A 283 18.68 -4.72 2.85
C ILE A 283 20.14 -4.43 3.15
N THR A 284 21.03 -4.53 2.15
CA THR A 284 22.46 -4.29 2.31
C THR A 284 22.74 -2.85 2.76
N ASP A 285 22.09 -1.85 2.17
CA ASP A 285 22.29 -0.43 2.52
C ASP A 285 21.91 -0.16 3.97
N ALA A 286 20.74 -0.64 4.40
CA ALA A 286 20.30 -0.54 5.79
C ALA A 286 21.30 -1.22 6.75
N TRP A 287 21.74 -2.43 6.41
CA TRP A 287 22.71 -3.16 7.22
C TRP A 287 24.07 -2.44 7.28
N ILE A 288 24.65 -1.98 6.19
CA ILE A 288 25.94 -1.28 6.26
C ILE A 288 25.83 0.03 7.07
N LYS A 289 24.67 0.70 7.05
CA LYS A 289 24.39 1.93 7.82
C LYS A 289 23.94 1.71 9.27
N GLY A 290 24.14 0.49 9.82
CA GLY A 290 23.88 0.22 11.23
C GLY A 290 22.41 0.03 11.61
N ILE A 291 21.50 -0.16 10.65
CA ILE A 291 20.09 -0.52 10.92
C ILE A 291 20.03 -2.04 11.15
N ARG A 292 19.53 -2.49 12.30
CA ARG A 292 19.69 -3.88 12.82
C ARG A 292 18.42 -4.51 13.38
N GLY A 293 17.25 -3.90 13.18
CA GLY A 293 15.97 -4.41 13.69
C GLY A 293 15.38 -5.56 12.88
N PHE A 294 16.21 -6.34 12.18
CA PHE A 294 15.82 -7.50 11.38
C PHE A 294 16.89 -8.60 11.48
N ASP A 295 16.50 -9.85 11.20
CA ASP A 295 17.41 -11.00 11.22
C ASP A 295 18.36 -10.95 10.01
N ALA A 296 19.62 -10.58 10.27
CA ALA A 296 20.65 -10.43 9.24
C ALA A 296 21.03 -11.76 8.56
N HIS A 297 21.00 -12.89 9.28
CA HIS A 297 21.32 -14.19 8.70
C HIS A 297 20.18 -14.67 7.80
N LYS A 298 18.93 -14.53 8.25
CA LYS A 298 17.75 -14.79 7.41
C LYS A 298 17.76 -13.90 6.17
N ALA A 299 18.12 -12.63 6.32
CA ALA A 299 18.24 -11.70 5.21
C ALA A 299 19.29 -12.17 4.18
N LEU A 300 20.50 -12.53 4.62
CA LEU A 300 21.52 -13.07 3.71
C LEU A 300 21.05 -14.35 3.01
N SER A 301 20.37 -15.26 3.71
CA SER A 301 19.77 -16.45 3.09
C SER A 301 18.74 -16.09 2.02
N ALA A 302 17.87 -15.11 2.29
CA ALA A 302 16.85 -14.64 1.35
C ALA A 302 17.46 -13.98 0.10
N MET A 303 18.49 -13.16 0.30
CA MET A 303 19.25 -12.52 -0.78
C MET A 303 19.89 -13.56 -1.70
N LYS A 304 20.57 -14.56 -1.13
CA LYS A 304 21.20 -15.65 -1.89
C LYS A 304 20.17 -16.48 -2.65
N ALA A 305 19.06 -16.85 -2.01
CA ALA A 305 17.99 -17.60 -2.65
C ALA A 305 17.44 -16.87 -3.89
N SER A 306 17.22 -15.56 -3.76
CA SER A 306 16.74 -14.71 -4.87
C SER A 306 17.72 -14.68 -6.04
N ALA A 307 19.01 -14.48 -5.75
CA ALA A 307 20.08 -14.45 -6.74
C ALA A 307 20.49 -15.82 -7.31
N GLN A 308 19.88 -16.90 -6.83
CA GLN A 308 20.12 -18.29 -7.26
C GLN A 308 18.83 -19.00 -7.73
N SER A 309 17.73 -18.25 -7.91
CA SER A 309 16.42 -18.79 -8.28
C SER A 309 16.39 -19.50 -9.63
N GLY A 310 17.33 -19.17 -10.52
CA GLY A 310 17.37 -19.67 -11.91
C GLY A 310 16.31 -19.07 -12.82
N LEU A 311 15.51 -18.12 -12.34
CA LEU A 311 14.48 -17.41 -13.09
C LEU A 311 15.07 -16.23 -13.88
N PHE A 312 14.33 -15.73 -14.89
CA PHE A 312 14.62 -14.48 -15.60
C PHE A 312 16.08 -14.36 -16.11
N GLY A 313 16.59 -15.44 -16.71
CA GLY A 313 17.95 -15.51 -17.27
C GLY A 313 19.07 -15.78 -16.25
N LEU A 314 18.79 -15.95 -14.95
CA LEU A 314 19.83 -16.17 -13.93
C LEU A 314 20.66 -17.43 -14.15
N ASN A 315 20.08 -18.49 -14.72
CA ASN A 315 20.85 -19.69 -15.06
C ASN A 315 21.95 -19.40 -16.10
N GLU A 316 21.63 -18.62 -17.12
CA GLU A 316 22.60 -18.21 -18.15
C GLU A 316 23.64 -17.25 -17.55
N TYR A 317 23.19 -16.27 -16.78
CA TYR A 317 24.06 -15.32 -16.08
C TYR A 317 25.09 -16.03 -15.18
N MET A 318 24.64 -16.94 -14.30
CA MET A 318 25.52 -17.68 -13.38
C MET A 318 26.51 -18.61 -14.10
N THR A 319 26.21 -19.07 -15.32
CA THR A 319 27.07 -20.01 -16.05
C THR A 319 27.99 -19.34 -17.06
N LYS A 320 27.57 -18.22 -17.66
CA LYS A 320 28.29 -17.55 -18.76
C LYS A 320 28.90 -16.21 -18.39
N GLY A 321 28.51 -15.64 -17.25
CA GLY A 321 28.89 -14.28 -16.91
C GLY A 321 28.04 -13.20 -17.61
N TYR A 322 26.99 -13.57 -18.32
CA TYR A 322 26.06 -12.63 -18.95
C TYR A 322 24.80 -13.37 -19.41
N ILE A 323 23.76 -12.62 -19.74
CA ILE A 323 22.53 -13.18 -20.31
C ILE A 323 22.58 -13.02 -21.84
N PRO A 324 22.56 -14.12 -22.62
CA PRO A 324 22.47 -14.02 -24.07
C PRO A 324 21.12 -13.43 -24.51
N ALA A 325 21.14 -12.46 -25.42
CA ALA A 325 19.93 -11.76 -25.90
C ALA A 325 18.95 -12.67 -26.66
N ASP A 326 19.40 -13.82 -27.16
CA ASP A 326 18.57 -14.85 -27.79
C ASP A 326 17.88 -15.78 -26.79
N LYS A 327 18.19 -15.67 -25.48
CA LYS A 327 17.62 -16.49 -24.41
C LYS A 327 16.60 -15.78 -23.55
N GLU A 328 16.77 -14.49 -23.32
CA GLU A 328 15.97 -13.72 -22.37
C GLU A 328 15.92 -12.25 -22.82
N GLY A 329 14.75 -11.61 -22.71
CA GLY A 329 14.59 -10.20 -23.03
C GLY A 329 15.33 -9.29 -22.04
N GLU A 330 15.66 -8.07 -22.47
CA GLU A 330 16.32 -7.05 -21.63
C GLU A 330 17.67 -7.50 -21.05
N SER A 331 18.35 -8.41 -21.77
CA SER A 331 19.47 -9.18 -21.27
C SER A 331 20.65 -8.34 -20.78
N VAL A 332 20.96 -7.24 -21.47
CA VAL A 332 22.05 -6.32 -21.09
C VAL A 332 21.72 -5.61 -19.78
N SER A 333 20.51 -5.05 -19.66
CA SER A 333 20.05 -4.37 -18.45
C SER A 333 20.04 -5.32 -17.25
N LYS A 334 19.46 -6.53 -17.43
CA LYS A 334 19.46 -7.58 -16.41
C LYS A 334 20.88 -7.97 -15.98
N THR A 335 21.81 -8.15 -16.92
CA THR A 335 23.20 -8.50 -16.60
C THR A 335 23.86 -7.44 -15.72
N LEU A 336 23.73 -6.16 -16.09
CA LEU A 336 24.31 -5.04 -15.33
C LEU A 336 23.69 -4.91 -13.94
N GLU A 337 22.36 -5.01 -13.84
CA GLU A 337 21.65 -4.87 -12.57
C GLU A 337 21.87 -6.08 -11.64
N TYR A 338 21.96 -7.30 -12.18
CA TYR A 338 22.33 -8.49 -11.41
C TYR A 338 23.76 -8.39 -10.85
N ALA A 339 24.72 -7.87 -11.63
CA ALA A 339 26.08 -7.66 -11.14
C ALA A 339 26.13 -6.67 -9.96
N TYR A 340 25.32 -5.60 -10.02
CA TYR A 340 25.18 -4.66 -8.90
C TYR A 340 24.53 -5.30 -7.67
N ASP A 341 23.44 -6.04 -7.85
CA ASP A 341 22.77 -6.72 -6.74
C ASP A 341 23.72 -7.77 -6.11
N ASP A 342 24.48 -8.52 -6.91
CA ASP A 342 25.48 -9.46 -6.43
C ASP A 342 26.61 -8.79 -5.63
N TRP A 343 27.07 -7.60 -6.04
CA TRP A 343 28.01 -6.83 -5.23
C TRP A 343 27.44 -6.53 -3.84
N CYS A 344 26.15 -6.20 -3.75
CA CYS A 344 25.47 -5.95 -2.49
C CYS A 344 25.38 -7.22 -1.62
N ILE A 345 25.13 -8.40 -2.22
CA ILE A 345 25.19 -9.69 -1.51
C ILE A 345 26.60 -9.95 -0.99
N ALA A 346 27.62 -9.70 -1.80
CA ALA A 346 29.00 -9.88 -1.39
C ALA A 346 29.36 -9.02 -0.17
N GLN A 347 28.93 -7.75 -0.13
CA GLN A 347 29.18 -6.89 1.03
C GLN A 347 28.48 -7.41 2.30
N MET A 348 27.24 -7.87 2.17
CA MET A 348 26.50 -8.46 3.29
C MET A 348 27.18 -9.76 3.79
N ALA A 349 27.58 -10.64 2.87
CA ALA A 349 28.26 -11.89 3.18
C ALA A 349 29.59 -11.65 3.91
N LYS A 350 30.40 -10.70 3.41
CA LYS A 350 31.64 -10.28 4.08
C LYS A 350 31.38 -9.75 5.49
N GLY A 351 30.30 -9.00 5.67
CA GLY A 351 29.90 -8.43 6.95
C GLY A 351 29.40 -9.45 7.98
N LEU A 352 28.99 -10.64 7.53
CA LEU A 352 28.52 -11.75 8.37
C LEU A 352 29.52 -12.93 8.40
N ASP A 353 30.78 -12.70 8.02
CA ASP A 353 31.86 -13.70 7.99
C ASP A 353 31.54 -14.93 7.11
N ASP A 354 30.73 -14.76 6.06
CA ASP A 354 30.40 -15.79 5.08
C ASP A 354 31.34 -15.70 3.87
N GLU A 355 32.55 -16.24 4.04
CA GLU A 355 33.62 -16.17 3.05
C GLU A 355 33.24 -16.82 1.71
N VAL A 356 32.53 -17.95 1.73
CA VAL A 356 32.08 -18.64 0.50
C VAL A 356 31.06 -17.79 -0.24
N GLY A 357 30.11 -17.18 0.47
CA GLY A 357 29.17 -16.23 -0.09
C GLY A 357 29.89 -15.03 -0.70
N TYR A 358 30.82 -14.42 0.05
CA TYR A 358 31.58 -13.27 -0.43
C TYR A 358 32.32 -13.57 -1.74
N GLN A 359 33.11 -14.65 -1.80
CA GLN A 359 33.89 -15.00 -2.99
C GLN A 359 32.99 -15.30 -4.20
N THR A 360 31.88 -15.99 -3.99
CA THR A 360 30.94 -16.33 -5.07
C THR A 360 30.33 -15.07 -5.67
N PHE A 361 29.80 -14.18 -4.84
CA PHE A 361 29.04 -13.02 -5.30
C PHE A 361 29.94 -11.86 -5.74
N ILE A 362 31.14 -11.70 -5.16
CA ILE A 362 32.08 -10.67 -5.62
C ILE A 362 32.66 -11.01 -7.00
N GLN A 363 32.77 -12.30 -7.35
CA GLN A 363 33.14 -12.72 -8.70
C GLN A 363 32.01 -12.44 -9.69
N ARG A 364 30.76 -12.78 -9.34
CA ARG A 364 29.59 -12.49 -10.18
C ARG A 364 29.36 -10.98 -10.39
N ALA A 365 29.71 -10.15 -9.41
CA ALA A 365 29.68 -8.70 -9.53
C ALA A 365 30.62 -8.11 -10.60
N GLN A 366 31.53 -8.91 -11.17
CA GLN A 366 32.44 -8.51 -12.25
C GLN A 366 31.98 -8.97 -13.65
N TYR A 367 30.82 -9.63 -13.72
CA TYR A 367 30.24 -10.16 -14.95
C TYR A 367 29.85 -9.06 -15.95
#